data_AF-R0P6A3-F1
#
_entry.id   AF-R0P6A3-F1
#
_cell.length_a   1.000
_cell.length_b   1.000
_cell.length_c   1.000
_cell.angle_alpha   90.00
_cell.angle_beta   90.00
_cell.angle_gamma   90.00
#
_symmetry.space_group_name_H-M   'P 1'
#
loop_
_entity.id
_entity.type
_entity.pdbx_description
1 polymer ?
#
loop_
_entity_poly.entity_id
_entity_poly.type
_entity_poly.pdbx_seq_one_letter_code
_entity_poly.pdbx_strand_id
1 'polypeptide(L)' 'MSKELSPKYSPAEVEAGRYQKWLDADVFKPSGDQKAKPYSIVIPPPNVTGKLHLGHAWGYDFAGYHHPSKTHARL' A
#
# COMPACT_ATOMS: atom_id res chain seq x y z
N MET A 1 -0.59 8.94 27.25
CA MET A 1 0.14 10.10 26.69
C MET A 1 -0.53 10.51 25.38
N SER A 2 -1.32 11.57 25.40
CA SER A 2 -1.91 12.18 24.20
C SER A 2 -0.81 12.93 23.45
N LYS A 3 -0.46 12.45 22.25
CA LYS A 3 0.47 13.14 21.36
C LYS A 3 -0.32 14.15 20.55
N GLU A 4 -0.19 15.43 20.86
CA GLU A 4 -0.76 16.53 20.08
C GLU A 4 -0.20 16.50 18.65
N LEU A 5 -1.08 16.64 17.66
CA LEU A 5 -0.70 16.66 16.25
C LEU A 5 -0.22 18.06 15.87
N SER A 6 0.87 18.13 15.11
CA SER A 6 1.33 19.40 14.53
C SER A 6 0.23 20.01 13.65
N PRO A 7 0.01 21.34 13.70
CA PRO A 7 -0.93 22.02 12.81
C PRO A 7 -0.49 21.99 11.35
N LYS A 8 0.78 21.64 11.07
CA LYS A 8 1.32 21.48 9.71
C LYS A 8 1.72 20.02 9.46
N TYR A 9 1.25 19.48 8.33
CA TYR A 9 1.59 18.14 7.87
C TYR A 9 3.01 18.11 7.27
N SER A 10 3.81 17.13 7.69
CA SER A 10 5.17 16.87 7.20
C SER A 10 5.22 15.44 6.64
N PRO A 11 5.14 15.24 5.31
CA PRO A 11 5.13 13.90 4.71
C PRO A 11 6.39 13.11 5.05
N ALA A 12 7.56 13.75 5.10
CA ALA A 12 8.83 13.09 5.37
C ALA A 12 8.87 12.48 6.78
N GLU A 13 8.42 13.22 7.80
CA GLU A 13 8.32 12.71 9.18
C GLU A 13 7.29 11.60 9.31
N VAL A 14 6.23 11.68 8.52
CA VAL A 14 5.17 10.70 8.49
C VAL A 14 5.72 9.43 7.84
N GLU A 15 6.21 9.47 6.61
CA GLU A 15 6.64 8.31 5.82
C GLU A 15 7.90 7.63 6.37
N ALA A 16 8.75 8.37 7.11
CA ALA A 16 9.95 7.83 7.73
C ALA A 16 9.67 6.53 8.52
N GLY A 17 10.35 5.46 8.13
CA GLY A 17 10.27 4.16 8.80
C GLY A 17 8.96 3.39 8.62
N ARG A 18 7.93 3.92 7.92
CA ARG A 18 6.66 3.20 7.71
C ARG A 18 6.84 1.94 6.89
N TYR A 19 7.65 2.01 5.84
CA TYR A 19 7.88 0.86 4.97
C TYR A 19 8.51 -0.29 5.76
N GLN A 20 9.57 0.00 6.54
CA GLN A 20 10.20 -1.00 7.40
C GLN A 20 9.21 -1.56 8.42
N LYS A 21 8.40 -0.71 9.06
CA LYS A 21 7.35 -1.15 10.00
C LYS A 21 6.36 -2.12 9.35
N TRP A 22 5.98 -1.88 8.09
CA TRP A 22 5.09 -2.78 7.36
C TRP A 22 5.77 -4.11 6.96
N LEU A 23 7.06 -4.06 6.60
CA LEU A 23 7.85 -5.28 6.37
C LEU A 23 7.94 -6.11 7.65
N ASP A 24 8.26 -5.49 8.79
CA ASP A 24 8.41 -6.16 10.09
C ASP A 24 7.08 -6.75 10.58
N ALA A 25 5.97 -6.07 10.27
CA ALA A 25 4.63 -6.54 10.60
C ALA A 25 4.05 -7.54 9.59
N ASP A 26 4.81 -7.88 8.54
CA ASP A 26 4.47 -8.89 7.54
C ASP A 26 3.13 -8.65 6.80
N VAL A 27 2.69 -7.39 6.76
CA VAL A 27 1.33 -7.03 6.29
C VAL A 27 1.15 -7.16 4.77
N PHE A 28 2.23 -7.42 4.04
CA PHE A 28 2.19 -7.67 2.60
C PHE A 28 1.92 -9.14 2.26
N LYS A 29 2.02 -10.05 3.23
CA LYS A 29 1.77 -11.47 2.97
C LYS A 29 0.28 -11.79 2.89
N PRO A 30 -0.10 -12.81 2.08
CA PRO A 30 -1.44 -13.33 2.07
C PRO A 30 -1.89 -13.75 3.46
N SER A 31 -3.14 -13.44 3.82
CA SER A 31 -3.73 -14.08 4.99
C SER A 31 -4.02 -15.54 4.62
N GLY A 32 -3.45 -16.49 5.36
CA GLY A 32 -3.75 -17.92 5.20
C GLY A 32 -5.15 -18.32 5.68
N ASP A 33 -5.98 -17.34 6.07
CA ASP A 33 -7.36 -17.56 6.49
C ASP A 33 -8.25 -17.92 5.30
N GLN A 34 -8.65 -19.19 5.23
CA GLN A 34 -9.55 -19.72 4.21
C GLN A 34 -10.98 -19.17 4.29
N LYS A 35 -11.36 -18.52 5.40
CA LYS A 35 -12.67 -17.89 5.57
C LYS A 35 -12.70 -16.46 5.02
N ALA A 36 -11.55 -15.85 4.80
CA ALA A 36 -11.47 -14.52 4.23
C ALA A 36 -11.83 -14.58 2.74
N LYS A 37 -12.65 -13.63 2.27
CA LYS A 37 -12.99 -13.55 0.85
C LYS A 37 -11.74 -13.16 0.04
N PRO A 38 -11.32 -13.99 -0.94
CA PRO A 38 -10.09 -13.76 -1.68
C PRO A 38 -10.19 -12.53 -2.58
N TYR A 39 -9.08 -11.80 -2.68
CA TYR A 39 -8.95 -10.64 -3.54
C TYR A 39 -7.56 -10.62 -4.17
N SER A 40 -7.47 -10.31 -5.46
CA SER A 40 -6.19 -10.17 -6.17
C SER A 40 -6.26 -8.97 -7.10
N ILE A 41 -5.23 -8.13 -7.06
CA ILE A 41 -4.99 -7.08 -8.05
C ILE A 41 -3.75 -7.50 -8.82
N VAL A 42 -3.91 -7.76 -10.11
CA VAL A 42 -2.77 -8.03 -10.99
C VAL A 42 -2.17 -6.69 -11.41
N ILE A 43 -0.97 -6.42 -10.94
CA ILE A 43 -0.14 -5.34 -11.45
C ILE A 43 0.61 -5.89 -12.67
N PRO A 44 0.42 -5.34 -13.88
CA PRO A 44 1.17 -5.78 -15.05
C PRO A 44 2.68 -5.59 -14.78
N PRO A 45 3.53 -6.55 -15.18
CA PRO A 45 4.96 -6.47 -14.91
C PRO A 45 5.53 -5.20 -15.55
N PRO A 46 6.29 -4.38 -14.82
CA PRO A 46 6.88 -3.18 -15.39
C PRO A 46 7.88 -3.56 -16.47
N ASN A 47 7.82 -2.88 -17.62
CA ASN A 47 8.85 -2.99 -18.65
C ASN A 47 10.17 -2.42 -18.10
N VAL A 48 11.20 -3.27 -17.97
CA VAL A 48 12.50 -2.92 -17.34
C VAL A 48 13.36 -2.11 -18.32
N THR A 49 13.01 -0.85 -18.56
CA THR A 49 13.78 0.02 -19.49
C THR A 49 13.99 1.47 -19.04
N GLY A 50 13.65 1.85 -17.80
CA GLY A 50 13.97 3.20 -17.31
C GLY A 50 13.49 3.55 -15.90
N LYS A 51 13.83 4.77 -15.45
CA LYS A 51 13.36 5.36 -14.19
C LYS A 51 11.83 5.45 -14.18
N LEU A 52 11.22 5.24 -13.01
CA LEU A 52 9.78 5.39 -12.82
C LEU A 52 9.34 6.82 -13.19
N HIS A 53 8.37 6.93 -14.09
CA HIS A 53 7.78 8.22 -14.50
C HIS A 53 6.34 8.34 -13.98
N LEU A 54 5.80 9.57 -13.95
CA LEU A 54 4.45 9.88 -13.41
C LEU A 54 3.33 8.98 -13.94
N GLY A 55 3.40 8.54 -15.19
CA GLY A 55 2.44 7.57 -15.75
C GLY A 55 2.32 6.24 -15.00
N HIS A 56 3.39 5.78 -14.33
CA HIS A 56 3.31 4.60 -13.46
C HIS A 56 2.52 4.89 -12.18
N ALA A 57 2.71 6.07 -11.57
CA ALA A 57 1.98 6.45 -10.37
C ALA A 57 0.47 6.58 -10.64
N TRP A 58 0.09 7.18 -11.76
CA TRP A 58 -1.31 7.34 -12.16
C TRP A 58 -2.00 5.99 -12.40
N GLY A 59 -1.33 5.03 -13.06
CA GLY A 59 -1.89 3.71 -13.34
C GLY A 59 -2.18 2.90 -12.07
N TYR A 60 -1.30 2.98 -11.07
CA TYR A 60 -1.49 2.27 -9.80
C TYR A 60 -2.58 2.89 -8.92
N ASP A 61 -2.73 4.21 -8.94
CA ASP A 61 -3.72 4.91 -8.11
C ASP A 61 -5.15 4.53 -8.52
N PHE A 62 -5.46 4.53 -9.83
CA PHE A 62 -6.78 4.18 -10.34
C PHE A 62 -7.19 2.72 -10.10
N ALA A 63 -6.23 1.79 -10.12
CA ALA A 63 -6.50 0.39 -9.82
C ALA A 63 -6.89 0.15 -8.34
N GLY A 64 -6.41 0.99 -7.43
CA GLY A 64 -6.69 0.89 -5.99
C GLY A 64 -7.99 1.55 -5.53
N TYR A 65 -8.43 2.63 -6.19
CA TYR A 65 -9.54 3.48 -5.71
C TYR A 65 -10.94 2.88 -5.87
N HIS A 66 -11.14 1.91 -6.76
CA HIS A 66 -12.48 1.36 -7.04
C HIS A 66 -12.99 0.30 -6.05
N HIS A 67 -12.32 0.05 -4.92
CA HIS A 67 -12.83 -0.88 -3.90
C HIS A 67 -12.73 -0.35 -2.46
N PRO A 68 -13.86 -0.23 -1.73
CA PRO A 68 -13.85 0.27 -0.36
C PRO A 68 -13.13 -0.70 0.58
N SER A 69 -12.37 -0.13 1.52
CA SER A 69 -11.59 -0.80 2.55
C SER A 69 -12.44 -1.80 3.34
N LYS A 70 -12.47 -3.04 2.88
CA LYS A 70 -12.71 -4.21 3.71
C LYS A 70 -11.42 -5.01 3.64
N THR A 71 -10.91 -5.36 4.81
CA THR A 71 -9.76 -6.24 5.00
C THR A 71 -10.09 -7.58 4.35
N HIS A 72 -9.69 -7.71 3.09
CA HIS A 72 -9.84 -8.90 2.28
C HIS A 72 -8.48 -9.57 2.17
N ALA A 73 -8.43 -10.88 2.36
CA ALA A 73 -7.21 -11.66 2.17
C ALA A 73 -6.75 -11.48 0.72
N ARG A 74 -5.59 -10.85 0.57
CA ARG A 74 -4.83 -10.88 -0.68
C ARG A 74 -4.31 -12.31 -0.83
N LEU A 75 -4.57 -12.97 -1.96
CA LEU A 75 -3.97 -14.27 -2.27
C LEU A 75 -2.52 -14.11 -2.72
#